data_AF-A0A966Z9R2-F1
#
_entry.id   AF-A0A966Z9R2-F1
#
_cell.length_a   1.000
_cell.length_b   1.000
_cell.length_c   1.000
_cell.angle_alpha   90.00
_cell.angle_beta   90.00
_cell.angle_gamma   90.00
#
_symmetry.space_group_name_H-M   'P 1'
#
loop_
_entity.id
_entity.type
_entity.pdbx_description
1 polymer ?
#
loop_
_entity_poly.entity_id
_entity_poly.type
_entity_poly.pdbx_seq_one_letter_code
_entity_poly.pdbx_strand_id
1 'polypeptide(L)'
;FIPGVGAIYNGQYAKGLIHAVIFGLLISLLTSTHVGGSEPLLGIMVSAWVMYQAFEAYHTARKRRYGLAVEEFSSLFDVRTGSGKFPTGAIFLIGIGFVLLLDTTDIIRFDQFARFWPLSLILIGGYMLYTRMNPAATQESTSSPSSTNGETRQ
;
A
#
# COMPACT_ATOMS: atom_id res chain seq x y z
N PHE A 1 -12.46 21.70 -1.18
CA PHE A 1 -12.50 20.27 -0.80
C PHE A 1 -11.07 19.77 -0.69
N ILE A 2 -10.71 19.09 0.39
CA ILE A 2 -9.35 18.53 0.58
C ILE A 2 -9.49 17.01 0.48
N PRO A 3 -8.89 16.35 -0.53
CA PRO A 3 -8.94 14.89 -0.66
C PRO A 3 -8.43 14.20 0.61
N GLY A 4 -9.13 13.15 1.05
CA GLY A 4 -8.77 12.37 2.25
C GLY A 4 -9.41 12.82 3.57
N VAL A 5 -9.98 14.03 3.66
CA VAL A 5 -10.61 14.49 4.92
C VAL A 5 -11.82 13.66 5.34
N GLY A 6 -12.58 13.11 4.39
CA GLY A 6 -13.72 12.24 4.71
C GLY A 6 -13.32 10.98 5.48
N ALA A 7 -12.18 10.38 5.15
CA ALA A 7 -11.63 9.25 5.89
C ALA A 7 -11.17 9.66 7.30
N ILE A 8 -10.61 10.87 7.45
CA ILE A 8 -10.21 11.43 8.76
C ILE A 8 -11.42 11.66 9.67
N TYR A 9 -12.52 12.22 9.14
CA TYR A 9 -13.77 12.35 9.90
C TYR A 9 -14.36 11.00 10.29
N ASN A 10 -14.15 9.99 9.47
CA ASN A 10 -14.45 8.61 9.76
C ASN A 10 -13.34 7.92 10.57
N GLY A 11 -12.46 8.62 11.29
CA GLY A 11 -11.43 8.02 12.16
C GLY A 11 -10.40 7.11 11.47
N GLN A 12 -10.31 7.11 10.15
CA GLN A 12 -9.37 6.31 9.36
C GLN A 12 -8.18 7.16 8.87
N TYR A 13 -7.33 7.59 9.81
CA TYR A 13 -6.23 8.51 9.53
C TYR A 13 -5.23 7.99 8.48
N ALA A 14 -4.82 6.72 8.58
CA ALA A 14 -3.92 6.11 7.61
C ALA A 14 -4.48 6.17 6.18
N LYS A 15 -5.77 5.84 6.02
CA LYS A 15 -6.47 5.93 4.73
C LYS A 15 -6.53 7.38 4.23
N GLY A 16 -6.83 8.34 5.11
CA GLY A 16 -6.83 9.76 4.79
C GLY A 16 -5.47 10.26 4.26
N LEU A 17 -4.36 9.85 4.89
CA LEU A 17 -3.02 10.18 4.45
C LEU A 17 -2.71 9.59 3.07
N ILE A 18 -3.03 8.31 2.84
CA ILE A 18 -2.84 7.64 1.55
C ILE A 18 -3.59 8.40 0.44
N HIS A 19 -4.83 8.82 0.71
CA HIS A 19 -5.61 9.58 -0.26
C HIS A 19 -5.00 10.93 -0.61
N ALA A 20 -4.43 11.63 0.38
CA ALA A 20 -3.72 12.88 0.17
C ALA A 20 -2.43 12.67 -0.65
N VAL A 21 -1.65 11.63 -0.36
CA VAL A 21 -0.42 11.29 -1.10
C VAL A 21 -0.73 10.93 -2.56
N ILE A 22 -1.71 10.06 -2.80
CA ILE A 22 -2.12 9.69 -4.17
C ILE A 22 -2.60 10.92 -4.94
N PHE A 23 -3.37 11.79 -4.30
CA PHE A 23 -3.81 13.03 -4.92
C PHE A 23 -2.63 13.93 -5.30
N GLY A 24 -1.68 14.13 -4.39
CA GLY A 24 -0.46 14.90 -4.67
C GLY A 24 0.35 14.32 -5.84
N LEU A 25 0.49 12.99 -5.89
CA LEU A 25 1.14 12.30 -7.00
C LEU A 25 0.39 12.49 -8.33
N LEU A 26 -0.94 12.40 -8.33
CA LEU A 26 -1.75 12.63 -9.52
C LEU A 26 -1.61 14.07 -10.05
N ILE A 27 -1.58 15.06 -9.15
CA ILE A 27 -1.36 16.47 -9.52
C ILE A 27 0.06 16.69 -10.04
N SER A 28 1.06 16.08 -9.39
CA SER A 28 2.44 16.11 -9.87
C SER A 28 2.52 15.57 -11.30
N LEU A 29 1.97 14.39 -11.57
CA LEU A 29 1.95 13.80 -12.91
C LEU A 29 1.18 14.65 -13.93
N LEU A 30 0.05 15.24 -13.55
CA LEU A 30 -0.76 16.11 -14.42
C LEU A 30 -0.01 17.40 -14.80
N THR A 31 0.89 17.87 -13.93
CA THR A 31 1.65 19.12 -14.13
C THR A 31 3.05 18.90 -14.69
N SER A 32 3.53 17.65 -14.76
CA SER A 32 4.81 17.31 -15.38
C SER A 32 4.80 17.62 -16.89
N THR A 33 5.88 18.19 -17.42
CA THR A 33 6.02 18.58 -18.83
C THR A 33 6.12 17.41 -19.83
N HIS A 34 6.12 16.17 -19.33
CA HIS A 34 6.44 14.95 -20.07
C HIS A 34 5.21 14.09 -20.44
N VAL A 35 4.01 14.49 -20.03
CA VAL A 35 2.74 13.77 -20.29
C VAL A 35 2.11 14.16 -21.61
N GLY A 36 2.87 14.11 -22.71
CA GLY A 36 2.44 14.53 -24.04
C GLY A 36 1.06 13.95 -24.44
N GLY A 37 0.04 14.80 -24.47
CA GLY A 37 -1.32 14.51 -24.94
C GLY A 37 -2.21 13.69 -23.98
N SER A 38 -1.69 13.32 -22.80
CA SER A 38 -2.44 12.53 -21.81
C SER A 38 -3.07 13.38 -20.69
N GLU A 39 -2.91 14.71 -20.75
CA GLU A 39 -3.45 15.65 -19.78
C GLU A 39 -4.98 15.53 -19.62
N PRO A 40 -5.79 15.35 -20.70
CA PRO A 40 -7.23 15.18 -20.54
C PRO A 40 -7.60 13.91 -19.76
N LEU A 41 -6.89 12.80 -20.00
CA LEU A 41 -7.10 11.54 -19.28
C LEU A 41 -6.77 11.70 -17.79
N LEU A 42 -5.62 12.32 -17.49
CA LEU A 42 -5.20 12.59 -16.12
C LEU A 42 -6.17 13.53 -15.40
N GLY A 43 -6.69 14.57 -16.08
CA GLY A 43 -7.70 15.48 -15.53
C GLY A 43 -9.02 14.79 -15.19
N ILE A 44 -9.49 13.89 -16.07
CA ILE A 44 -10.67 13.05 -15.80
C ILE A 44 -10.39 12.11 -14.63
N MET A 45 -9.20 11.49 -14.58
CA MET A 45 -8.81 10.60 -13.50
C MET A 45 -8.74 11.32 -12.14
N VAL A 46 -8.19 12.53 -12.09
CA VAL A 46 -8.19 13.38 -10.88
C VAL A 46 -9.62 13.70 -10.45
N SER A 47 -10.49 14.04 -11.41
CA SER A 47 -11.91 14.34 -11.13
C SER A 47 -12.65 13.12 -10.59
N ALA A 48 -12.47 11.95 -11.23
CA ALA A 48 -13.02 10.68 -10.79
C ALA A 48 -12.49 10.27 -9.40
N TRP A 49 -11.20 10.50 -9.14
CA TRP A 49 -10.58 10.27 -7.85
C TRP A 49 -11.23 11.11 -6.74
N VAL A 50 -11.36 12.42 -6.96
CA VAL A 50 -12.02 13.34 -6.03
C VAL A 50 -13.48 12.93 -5.76
N MET A 51 -14.22 12.56 -6.80
CA MET A 51 -15.61 12.11 -6.67
C MET A 51 -15.70 10.78 -5.91
N TYR A 52 -14.83 9.82 -6.23
CA TYR A 52 -14.72 8.54 -5.53
C TYR A 52 -14.50 8.74 -4.02
N GLN A 53 -13.67 9.70 -3.61
CA GLN A 53 -13.43 9.99 -2.19
C GLN A 53 -14.69 10.41 -1.44
N ALA A 54 -15.58 11.18 -2.07
CA ALA A 54 -16.85 11.56 -1.46
C ALA A 54 -17.75 10.33 -1.23
N PHE A 55 -17.82 9.44 -2.23
CA PHE A 55 -18.55 8.17 -2.09
C PHE A 55 -17.93 7.26 -1.04
N GLU A 56 -16.60 7.10 -1.02
CA GLU A 56 -15.89 6.28 -0.04
C GLU A 56 -16.18 6.75 1.38
N ALA A 57 -16.07 8.06 1.63
CA ALA A 57 -16.36 8.65 2.92
C ALA A 57 -17.82 8.41 3.35
N TYR A 58 -18.78 8.55 2.42
CA TYR A 58 -20.19 8.28 2.70
C TYR A 58 -20.45 6.80 3.03
N HIS A 59 -19.91 5.87 2.23
CA HIS A 59 -20.09 4.44 2.46
C HIS A 59 -19.48 3.99 3.78
N THR A 60 -18.29 4.51 4.11
CA THR A 60 -17.62 4.23 5.38
C THR A 60 -18.41 4.79 6.56
N ALA A 61 -18.90 6.03 6.48
CA ALA A 61 -19.76 6.61 7.51
C ALA A 61 -21.06 5.80 7.69
N ARG A 62 -21.67 5.37 6.59
CA ARG A 62 -22.89 4.54 6.61
C ARG A 62 -22.64 3.18 7.26
N LYS A 63 -21.54 2.50 6.93
CA LYS A 63 -21.17 1.22 7.58
C LYS A 63 -20.98 1.37 9.09
N ARG A 64 -20.32 2.44 9.54
CA ARG A 64 -20.15 2.74 10.97
C ARG A 64 -21.48 3.00 11.68
N ARG A 65 -22.42 3.71 11.04
CA ARG A 65 -23.76 3.93 11.61
C ARG A 65 -24.54 2.64 11.85
N TYR A 66 -24.31 1.61 11.04
CA TYR A 66 -24.94 0.29 11.22
C TYR A 66 -24.15 -0.65 12.16
N GLY A 67 -23.10 -0.16 12.83
CA GLY A 67 -22.28 -0.97 13.73
C GLY A 67 -21.46 -2.06 13.03
N LEU A 68 -21.33 -1.99 11.69
CA LEU A 68 -20.48 -2.92 10.94
C LEU A 68 -19.02 -2.59 11.24
N ALA A 69 -18.21 -3.62 11.49
CA ALA A 69 -16.77 -3.48 11.60
C ALA A 69 -16.25 -2.87 10.29
N VAL A 70 -15.64 -1.69 10.39
CA VAL A 70 -14.93 -1.09 9.26
C VAL A 70 -13.46 -1.39 9.49
N GLU A 71 -12.83 -2.11 8.56
CA GLU A 71 -11.41 -2.39 8.60
C GLU A 71 -10.62 -1.10 8.80
N GLU A 72 -10.03 -0.96 9.98
CA GLU A 72 -9.11 0.12 10.28
C GLU A 72 -7.75 -0.32 9.75
N PHE A 73 -7.41 0.10 8.53
CA PHE A 73 -6.04 -0.01 8.03
C PHE A 73 -5.02 0.59 9.02
N SER A 74 -5.47 1.54 9.86
CA SER A 74 -4.70 2.07 10.99
C SER A 74 -4.29 1.03 12.04
N SER A 75 -5.01 -0.08 12.20
CA SER A 75 -4.61 -1.18 13.10
C SER A 75 -3.51 -2.05 12.47
N LEU A 76 -3.50 -2.16 11.13
CA LEU A 76 -2.44 -2.85 10.37
C LEU A 76 -1.16 -2.00 10.30
N PHE A 77 -1.32 -0.68 10.23
CA PHE A 77 -0.24 0.30 10.32
C PHE A 77 -0.06 0.85 11.74
N ASP A 78 -0.63 0.18 12.77
CA ASP A 78 -0.54 0.67 14.15
C ASP A 78 0.93 0.85 14.48
N VAL A 79 1.30 2.12 14.63
CA VAL A 79 2.57 2.58 15.17
C VAL A 79 2.55 2.29 16.68
N ARG A 80 2.21 1.05 17.06
CA ARG A 80 2.58 0.52 18.35
C ARG A 80 4.07 0.41 18.31
N THR A 81 4.70 1.40 18.92
CA THR A 81 6.06 1.48 19.44
C THR A 81 6.35 0.32 20.42
N GLY A 82 6.04 -0.91 20.01
CA GLY A 82 6.48 -2.15 20.63
C GLY A 82 7.81 -2.47 19.97
N SER A 83 8.88 -2.29 20.75
CA SER A 83 10.25 -2.77 20.53
C SER A 83 10.42 -3.69 19.31
N GLY A 84 10.83 -3.13 18.16
CA GLY A 84 11.44 -3.89 17.06
C GLY A 84 10.82 -3.79 15.67
N LYS A 85 9.65 -3.17 15.48
CA LYS A 85 9.06 -3.01 14.12
C LYS A 85 9.53 -1.71 13.47
N PHE A 86 10.42 -1.83 12.48
CA PHE A 86 10.91 -0.73 11.65
C PHE A 86 9.72 0.05 11.03
N PRO A 87 9.73 1.40 11.04
CA PRO A 87 8.63 2.22 10.51
C PRO A 87 8.68 2.27 8.98
N THR A 88 8.41 1.13 8.34
CA THR A 88 8.49 0.93 6.90
C THR A 88 7.70 1.99 6.13
N GLY A 89 6.50 2.35 6.59
CA GLY A 89 5.67 3.38 5.97
C GLY A 89 6.32 4.77 5.94
N ALA A 90 7.03 5.16 7.00
CA ALA A 90 7.74 6.44 7.05
C ALA A 90 8.91 6.46 6.06
N ILE A 91 9.66 5.36 5.97
CA ILE A 91 10.78 5.22 5.02
C ILE A 91 10.27 5.33 3.57
N PHE A 92 9.16 4.64 3.24
CA PHE A 92 8.54 4.76 1.93
C PHE A 92 8.08 6.18 1.62
N LEU A 93 7.45 6.86 2.59
CA LEU A 93 6.99 8.23 2.41
C LEU A 93 8.15 9.20 2.15
N ILE A 94 9.25 9.03 2.89
CA ILE A 94 10.49 9.80 2.69
C ILE A 94 11.06 9.53 1.30
N GLY A 95 11.16 8.27 0.88
CA GLY A 95 11.67 7.89 -0.43
C GLY A 95 10.83 8.45 -1.58
N ILE A 96 9.49 8.34 -1.49
CA ILE A 96 8.57 8.91 -2.48
C ILE A 96 8.70 10.44 -2.51
N GLY A 97 8.72 11.11 -1.36
CA GLY A 97 8.87 12.56 -1.29
C GLY A 97 10.20 13.04 -1.88
N PHE A 98 11.29 12.31 -1.62
CA PHE A 98 12.60 12.60 -2.20
C PHE A 98 12.57 12.49 -3.73
N VAL A 99 11.93 11.46 -4.28
CA VAL A 99 11.77 11.27 -5.73
C VAL A 99 10.92 12.39 -6.35
N LEU A 100 9.82 12.80 -5.71
CA LEU A 100 9.00 13.93 -6.18
C LEU A 100 9.78 15.25 -6.20
N LEU A 101 10.64 15.45 -5.21
CA LEU A 101 11.49 16.64 -5.14
C LEU A 101 12.52 16.68 -6.27
N LEU A 102 13.10 15.52 -6.60
CA LEU A 102 14.06 15.37 -7.70
C LEU A 102 13.42 15.62 -9.08
N ASP A 103 12.17 15.19 -9.28
CA ASP A 103 11.39 15.51 -10.48
C ASP A 103 11.10 17.00 -10.60
N THR A 104 10.68 17.62 -9.48
CA THR A 104 10.39 19.06 -9.43
C THR A 104 11.64 19.91 -9.71
N THR A 105 12.82 19.42 -9.33
CA THR A 105 14.10 20.14 -9.49
C THR A 105 14.77 19.86 -10.84
N ASP A 106 14.14 19.05 -11.71
CA ASP A 106 14.67 18.64 -13.03
C ASP A 106 16.05 17.96 -12.97
N ILE A 107 16.43 17.42 -11.79
CA ILE A 107 17.70 16.71 -11.58
C ILE A 107 17.58 15.27 -12.09
N ILE A 108 16.43 14.63 -11.87
CA ILE A 108 16.14 13.29 -12.41
C ILE A 108 14.79 13.30 -13.10
N ARG A 109 14.78 12.89 -14.37
CA ARG A 109 13.57 12.77 -15.16
C ARG A 109 12.83 11.49 -14.78
N PHE A 110 11.54 11.60 -14.42
CA PHE A 110 10.69 10.46 -14.05
C PHE A 110 10.61 9.36 -15.13
N ASP A 111 10.89 9.68 -16.39
CA ASP A 111 10.88 8.75 -17.52
C ASP A 111 11.85 7.57 -17.34
N GLN A 112 13.02 7.84 -16.74
CA GLN A 112 14.01 6.80 -16.46
C GLN A 112 13.51 5.83 -15.39
N PHE A 113 12.95 6.33 -14.28
CA PHE A 113 12.42 5.47 -13.22
C PHE A 113 11.21 4.66 -13.66
N ALA A 114 10.28 5.30 -14.39
CA ALA A 114 9.14 4.60 -14.97
C ALA A 114 9.62 3.46 -15.86
N ARG A 115 10.67 3.62 -16.68
CA ARG A 115 11.17 2.54 -17.55
C ARG A 115 11.61 1.28 -16.81
N PHE A 116 12.08 1.37 -15.56
CA PHE A 116 12.53 0.21 -14.76
C PHE A 116 11.41 -0.44 -13.93
N TRP A 117 10.20 0.13 -13.88
CA TRP A 117 9.04 -0.45 -13.20
C TRP A 117 8.71 -1.89 -13.66
N PRO A 118 8.68 -2.21 -14.98
CA PRO A 118 8.33 -3.54 -15.45
C PRO A 118 9.41 -4.56 -15.07
N LEU A 119 10.68 -4.14 -15.10
CA LEU A 119 11.80 -5.01 -14.73
C LEU A 119 11.70 -5.44 -13.26
N SER A 120 11.31 -4.52 -12.38
CA SER A 120 11.08 -4.82 -10.96
C SER A 120 9.95 -5.84 -10.78
N LEU A 121 8.83 -5.70 -11.52
CA LEU A 121 7.75 -6.69 -11.50
C LEU A 121 8.19 -8.07 -12.00
N ILE A 122 9.00 -8.11 -13.05
CA ILE A 122 9.53 -9.37 -13.61
C ILE A 122 10.43 -10.06 -12.58
N LEU A 123 11.33 -9.32 -11.92
CA LEU A 123 12.19 -9.83 -10.86
C LEU A 123 11.37 -10.38 -9.68
N ILE A 124 10.37 -9.63 -9.22
CA ILE A 124 9.48 -10.07 -8.13
C ILE A 124 8.70 -11.32 -8.53
N GLY A 125 8.14 -11.34 -9.75
CA GLY A 125 7.41 -12.50 -10.28
C GLY A 125 8.29 -13.74 -10.39
N GLY A 126 9.52 -13.58 -10.91
CA GLY A 126 10.51 -14.65 -10.98
C GLY A 126 10.92 -15.15 -9.61
N TYR A 127 11.11 -14.25 -8.64
CA TYR A 127 11.43 -14.61 -7.25
C TYR A 127 10.28 -15.38 -6.56
N MET A 128 9.03 -14.94 -6.73
CA MET A 128 7.86 -15.69 -6.21
C MET A 128 7.77 -17.09 -6.81
N LEU A 129 8.08 -17.24 -8.10
CA LEU A 129 8.10 -18.54 -8.75
C LEU A 129 9.24 -19.42 -8.20
N TYR A 130 10.44 -18.86 -8.06
CA TYR A 130 11.60 -19.56 -7.50
C TYR A 130 11.34 -20.06 -6.07
N THR A 131 10.77 -19.22 -5.22
CA THR A 131 10.42 -19.58 -3.83
C THR A 131 9.30 -20.61 -3.75
N ARG A 132 8.34 -20.58 -4.69
CA ARG A 132 7.32 -21.63 -4.83
C ARG A 132 7.89 -22.98 -5.26
N MET A 133 8.95 -22.98 -6.07
CA MET A 133 9.56 -24.20 -6.60
C MET A 133 10.59 -24.83 -5.64
N ASN A 134 11.04 -24.12 -4.60
CA ASN A 134 11.94 -24.63 -3.56
C ASN A 134 11.28 -24.69 -2.16
N PRO A 135 10.28 -25.56 -1.91
CA PRO A 135 9.67 -25.74 -0.59
C PRO A 135 10.55 -26.49 0.44
N ALA A 136 11.87 -26.56 0.27
CA ALA A 136 12.74 -27.50 1.00
C ALA A 136 13.31 -27.02 2.35
N ALA A 137 12.83 -25.93 2.97
CA ALA A 137 13.49 -25.36 4.16
C ALA A 137 12.56 -24.91 5.31
N THR A 138 11.40 -25.54 5.51
CA THR A 138 10.54 -25.21 6.68
C THR A 138 9.85 -26.40 7.34
N GLN A 139 10.40 -27.61 7.21
CA GLN A 139 9.87 -28.80 7.89
C GLN A 139 10.99 -29.55 8.65
N GLU A 140 11.65 -28.92 9.61
CA GLU A 140 12.61 -29.65 10.46
C GLU A 140 12.70 -29.09 11.89
N SER A 141 11.56 -28.87 12.56
CA SER A 141 11.61 -28.57 14.01
C SER A 141 10.37 -29.00 14.82
N THR A 142 9.51 -29.89 14.29
CA THR A 142 8.37 -30.44 15.05
C THR A 142 8.27 -31.96 14.92
N SER A 143 9.35 -32.68 15.24
CA SER A 143 9.25 -34.09 15.62
C SER A 143 8.91 -34.17 17.12
N SER A 144 7.62 -34.16 17.42
CA SER A 144 7.06 -34.42 18.76
C SER A 144 7.47 -35.80 19.32
N PRO A 145 7.70 -35.94 20.63
CA PRO A 145 7.64 -37.21 21.33
C PRO A 145 6.23 -37.43 21.90
N SER A 146 5.43 -38.28 21.27
CA SER A 146 4.29 -39.02 21.86
C SER A 146 3.65 -39.81 20.73
N SER A 147 3.37 -41.10 20.80
CA SER A 147 2.79 -41.86 21.89
C SER A 147 2.98 -43.35 21.58
N THR A 148 3.21 -44.18 22.59
CA THR A 148 2.99 -45.63 22.49
C THR A 148 2.33 -46.06 23.79
N ASN A 149 1.00 -45.91 23.81
CA ASN A 149 0.14 -46.67 24.69
C ASN A 149 -0.78 -47.47 23.76
N GLY A 150 -0.46 -48.75 23.63
CA GLY A 150 -1.23 -49.73 22.89
C GLY A 150 -1.35 -50.96 23.75
N GLU A 151 -2.55 -51.16 24.30
CA GLU A 151 -3.03 -52.41 24.87
C GLU A 151 -2.51 -53.64 24.11
N THR A 152 -2.02 -54.64 24.84
CA THR A 152 -2.14 -56.04 24.41
C THR A 152 -1.78 -57.00 25.54
N ARG A 153 -2.75 -57.85 25.93
CA ARG A 153 -2.62 -59.21 26.53
C ARG A 153 -1.89 -59.30 27.89
N GLN A 154 -2.41 -59.93 28.94
CA GLN A 154 -3.28 -61.10 29.12
C GLN A 154 -4.08 -60.99 30.42
#